data_AF-A0A914CHM1-F1
#
_entry.id   AF-A0A914CHM1-F1
#
_cell.length_a   1.000
_cell.length_b   1.000
_cell.length_c   1.000
_cell.angle_alpha   90.00
_cell.angle_beta   90.00
_cell.angle_gamma   90.00
#
_symmetry.space_group_name_H-M   'P 1'
#
loop_
_entity.id
_entity.type
_entity.pdbx_description
1 polymer ?
#
loop_
_entity_poly.entity_id
_entity_poly.type
_entity_poly.pdbx_seq_one_letter_code
_entity_poly.pdbx_strand_id
1 'polypeptide(L)'
;MSRGSTNATYIAREVAILKELTINLKDHENILKLYRHEEVSIRNCIYIVTELCDLSLRDFLKDNDKLSEESIKKFFIQIGNALVALHSKSIIHRDLKPDNILLVNKSNKLLECAGVDDFIIKVADFGLAHFVDDQSILSTSTFCGTPMYIAPEGSSLDLTKALRLGLHSLQFLPFLVFHFHVVFQHFLVVL
;
A
#
# COMPACT_ATOMS: atom_id res chain seq x y z
N MET A 1 -4.89 -17.23 25.21
CA MET A 1 -4.95 -17.92 23.90
C MET A 1 -5.39 -16.90 22.86
N SER A 2 -4.58 -16.54 21.85
CA SER A 2 -5.02 -15.94 20.55
C SER A 2 -3.92 -15.31 19.68
N ARG A 3 -2.70 -15.02 20.18
CA ARG A 3 -1.68 -14.33 19.35
C ARG A 3 -1.20 -15.13 18.13
N GLY A 4 -1.26 -16.46 18.18
CA GLY A 4 -0.82 -17.32 17.06
C GLY A 4 -1.82 -17.40 15.89
N SER A 5 -3.13 -17.25 16.14
CA SER A 5 -4.16 -17.36 15.08
C SER A 5 -4.23 -16.12 14.20
N THR A 6 -4.00 -14.94 14.77
CA THR A 6 -4.11 -13.67 14.04
C THR A 6 -3.00 -13.50 13.01
N ASN A 7 -1.76 -13.87 13.36
CA ASN A 7 -0.61 -13.78 12.45
C ASN A 7 -0.73 -14.73 11.25
N ALA A 8 -1.21 -15.96 11.49
CA ALA A 8 -1.45 -16.92 10.41
C ALA A 8 -2.52 -16.41 9.42
N THR A 9 -3.54 -15.71 9.94
CA THR A 9 -4.60 -15.13 9.11
C THR A 9 -4.08 -13.97 8.25
N TYR A 10 -3.20 -13.13 8.79
CA TYR A 10 -2.58 -12.05 8.03
C TYR A 10 -1.67 -12.57 6.92
N ILE A 11 -0.84 -13.57 7.21
CA ILE A 11 0.05 -14.18 6.21
C ILE A 11 -0.75 -14.85 5.08
N ALA A 12 -1.77 -15.64 5.44
CA ALA A 12 -2.63 -16.28 4.44
C ALA A 12 -3.32 -15.26 3.53
N ARG A 13 -3.76 -14.13 4.12
CA ARG A 13 -4.37 -13.03 3.36
C ARG A 13 -3.36 -12.36 2.43
N GLU A 14 -2.18 -12.04 2.92
CA GLU A 14 -1.11 -11.43 2.13
C GLU A 14 -0.77 -12.30 0.92
N VAL A 15 -0.56 -13.60 1.13
CA VAL A 15 -0.27 -14.55 0.05
C VAL A 15 -1.42 -14.60 -0.98
N ALA A 16 -2.67 -14.62 -0.52
CA ALA A 16 -3.83 -14.65 -1.41
C ALA A 16 -3.92 -13.39 -2.29
N ILE A 17 -3.74 -12.21 -1.68
CA ILE A 17 -3.80 -10.93 -2.39
C ILE A 17 -2.62 -10.78 -3.34
N LEU A 18 -1.39 -11.05 -2.89
CA LEU A 18 -0.21 -10.96 -3.74
C LEU A 18 -0.30 -11.90 -4.95
N LYS A 19 -0.84 -13.10 -4.76
CA LYS A 19 -1.08 -14.07 -5.84
C LYS A 19 -2.11 -13.54 -6.85
N GLU A 20 -3.24 -13.04 -6.37
CA GLU A 20 -4.29 -12.42 -7.19
C GLU A 20 -3.72 -11.26 -8.02
N LEU A 21 -3.00 -10.34 -7.38
CA LEU A 21 -2.41 -9.17 -8.03
C LEU A 21 -1.34 -9.56 -9.06
N THR A 22 -0.44 -10.47 -8.71
CA THR A 22 0.64 -10.90 -9.62
C THR A 22 0.07 -11.52 -10.90
N ILE A 23 -0.92 -12.40 -10.77
CA ILE A 23 -1.51 -13.12 -11.91
C ILE A 23 -2.41 -12.19 -12.73
N ASN A 24 -3.33 -11.47 -12.08
CA ASN A 24 -4.41 -10.77 -12.76
C ASN A 24 -4.07 -9.32 -13.15
N LEU A 25 -2.93 -8.79 -12.69
CA LEU A 25 -2.39 -7.51 -13.14
C LEU A 25 -1.10 -7.65 -13.95
N LYS A 26 -0.73 -8.89 -14.34
CA LYS A 26 0.43 -9.19 -15.21
C LYS A 26 1.73 -8.54 -14.72
N ASP A 27 2.11 -8.82 -13.47
CA ASP A 27 3.33 -8.27 -12.86
C ASP A 27 3.38 -6.73 -12.87
N HIS A 28 2.32 -6.08 -12.37
CA HIS A 28 2.22 -4.62 -12.33
C HIS A 28 3.48 -3.96 -11.75
N GLU A 29 4.01 -2.96 -12.45
CA GLU A 29 5.32 -2.38 -12.15
C GLU A 29 5.44 -1.88 -10.70
N ASN A 30 4.38 -1.27 -10.15
CA ASN A 30 4.41 -0.68 -8.82
C ASN A 30 3.84 -1.53 -7.66
N ILE A 31 3.59 -2.82 -7.89
CA ILE A 31 3.12 -3.75 -6.84
C ILE A 31 4.18 -4.84 -6.64
N LEU A 32 4.41 -5.23 -5.38
CA LEU A 32 5.36 -6.28 -5.05
C LEU A 32 4.97 -7.60 -5.73
N LYS A 33 5.87 -8.13 -6.55
CA LYS A 33 5.68 -9.41 -7.25
C LYS A 33 5.92 -10.59 -6.32
N LEU A 34 4.97 -11.53 -6.32
CA LEU A 34 5.13 -12.85 -5.69
C LEU A 34 5.62 -13.86 -6.72
N TYR A 35 6.79 -14.46 -6.52
CA TYR A 35 7.27 -15.55 -7.35
C TYR A 35 6.70 -16.90 -6.92
N ARG A 36 6.64 -17.15 -5.61
CA ARG A 36 6.23 -18.44 -5.04
C ARG A 36 5.91 -18.32 -3.56
N HIS A 37 5.02 -19.17 -3.07
CA HIS A 37 4.87 -19.43 -1.64
C HIS A 37 4.95 -20.94 -1.38
N GLU A 38 5.49 -21.35 -0.23
CA GLU A 38 5.55 -22.76 0.18
C GLU A 38 5.29 -22.90 1.69
N GLU A 39 4.38 -23.80 2.05
CA GLU A 39 4.12 -24.15 3.44
C GLU A 39 5.02 -25.33 3.84
N VAL A 40 5.81 -25.16 4.91
CA VAL A 40 6.70 -26.21 5.39
C VAL A 40 6.19 -26.73 6.72
N SER A 41 5.41 -27.82 6.65
CA SER A 41 4.69 -28.39 7.79
C SER A 41 5.61 -28.81 8.95
N ILE A 42 6.82 -29.30 8.66
CA ILE A 42 7.80 -29.74 9.68
C ILE A 42 8.25 -28.57 10.58
N ARG A 43 8.30 -27.36 10.04
CA ARG A 43 8.77 -26.16 10.76
C ARG A 43 7.63 -25.24 11.17
N ASN A 44 6.39 -25.53 10.75
CA ASN A 44 5.25 -24.64 10.90
C ASN A 44 5.56 -23.21 10.41
N CYS A 45 6.21 -23.12 9.25
CA CYS A 45 6.60 -21.86 8.62
C CYS A 45 6.06 -21.77 7.20
N ILE A 46 5.84 -20.54 6.74
CA ILE A 46 5.47 -20.24 5.35
C ILE A 46 6.65 -19.48 4.76
N TYR A 47 7.16 -19.97 3.63
CA TYR A 47 8.14 -19.27 2.83
C TYR A 47 7.40 -18.47 1.75
N ILE A 48 7.70 -17.18 1.67
CA ILE A 48 7.16 -16.28 0.65
C ILE A 48 8.37 -15.76 -0.12
N VAL A 49 8.40 -16.05 -1.42
CA VAL A 49 9.49 -15.65 -2.32
C VAL A 49 8.95 -14.54 -3.21
N THR A 50 9.44 -13.32 -3.02
CA THR A 50 9.04 -12.12 -3.76
C THR A 50 10.18 -11.57 -4.59
N GLU A 51 9.90 -10.53 -5.37
CA GLU A 51 10.98 -9.71 -5.92
C GLU A 51 11.86 -9.10 -4.82
N LEU A 52 13.15 -9.03 -5.11
CA LEU A 52 14.13 -8.38 -4.25
C LEU A 52 14.05 -6.88 -4.44
N CYS A 53 13.86 -6.16 -3.34
CA CYS A 53 13.92 -4.70 -3.28
C CYS A 53 15.14 -4.29 -2.45
N ASP A 54 15.71 -3.12 -2.74
CA ASP A 54 16.97 -2.66 -2.16
C ASP A 54 16.76 -2.04 -0.77
N LEU A 55 15.71 -1.24 -0.61
CA LEU A 55 15.38 -0.56 0.65
C LEU A 55 13.91 -0.14 0.74
N SER A 56 13.48 0.29 1.91
CA SER A 56 12.17 0.94 2.09
C SER A 56 12.25 2.44 1.78
N LEU A 57 11.12 3.05 1.41
CA LEU A 57 11.01 4.50 1.28
C LEU A 57 11.31 5.18 2.60
N ARG A 58 10.94 4.58 3.73
CA ARG A 58 11.34 5.11 5.06
C ARG A 58 12.86 5.21 5.20
N ASP A 59 13.59 4.17 4.83
CA ASP A 59 15.05 4.17 4.93
C ASP A 59 15.67 5.16 3.95
N PHE A 60 15.13 5.25 2.73
CA PHE A 60 15.55 6.25 1.75
C PHE A 60 15.39 7.68 2.27
N LEU A 61 14.25 7.99 2.91
CA LEU A 61 13.96 9.32 3.45
C LEU A 61 14.78 9.67 4.71
N LYS A 62 15.35 8.69 5.42
CA LYS A 62 16.29 8.98 6.54
C LYS A 62 17.58 9.61 6.04
N ASP A 63 18.06 9.14 4.89
CA ASP A 63 19.32 9.59 4.30
C ASP A 63 19.12 10.73 3.29
N ASN A 64 17.87 10.99 2.88
CA ASN A 64 17.47 12.03 1.93
C ASN A 64 16.39 12.93 2.54
N ASP A 65 16.77 13.72 3.54
CA ASP A 65 15.88 14.58 4.34
C ASP A 65 15.32 15.80 3.59
N LYS A 66 15.74 16.02 2.35
CA LYS A 66 15.26 17.10 1.47
C LYS A 66 15.08 16.60 0.05
N LEU A 67 13.83 16.41 -0.34
CA LEU A 67 13.47 16.07 -1.72
C LEU A 67 12.87 17.29 -2.43
N SER A 68 13.21 17.48 -3.69
CA SER A 68 12.54 18.48 -4.51
C SER A 68 11.06 18.09 -4.72
N GLU A 69 10.20 19.07 -4.91
CA GLU A 69 8.78 18.83 -5.22
C GLU A 69 8.60 17.93 -6.45
N GLU A 70 9.49 18.05 -7.44
CA GLU A 70 9.51 17.19 -8.62
C GLU A 70 9.80 15.73 -8.27
N SER A 71 10.81 15.47 -7.44
CA SER A 71 11.14 14.13 -6.96
C SER A 71 9.97 13.52 -6.18
N ILE A 72 9.33 14.30 -5.31
CA ILE A 72 8.15 13.85 -4.56
C ILE A 72 7.02 13.47 -5.52
N LYS A 73 6.71 14.32 -6.50
CA LYS A 73 5.68 14.04 -7.53
C LYS A 73 5.94 12.72 -8.26
N LYS A 74 7.19 12.41 -8.60
CA LYS A 74 7.55 11.14 -9.27
C LYS A 74 7.22 9.92 -8.42
N PHE A 75 7.58 9.92 -7.14
CA PHE A 75 7.19 8.84 -6.23
C PHE A 75 5.68 8.74 -6.04
N PHE A 76 4.98 9.88 -5.91
CA PHE A 76 3.52 9.90 -5.78
C PHE A 76 2.79 9.31 -6.99
N ILE A 77 3.28 9.58 -8.20
CA ILE A 77 2.71 9.01 -9.43
C ILE A 77 2.82 7.48 -9.39
N GLN A 78 3.99 6.93 -9.02
CA GLN A 78 4.20 5.49 -8.93
C GLN A 78 3.32 4.83 -7.84
N ILE A 79 3.20 5.46 -6.67
CA ILE A 79 2.29 5.00 -5.60
C ILE A 79 0.84 5.05 -6.07
N GLY A 80 0.45 6.14 -6.75
CA GLY A 80 -0.88 6.31 -7.33
C GLY A 80 -1.22 5.22 -8.34
N ASN A 81 -0.27 4.86 -9.22
CA ASN A 81 -0.45 3.77 -10.17
C ASN A 81 -0.71 2.43 -9.47
N ALA A 82 0.04 2.12 -8.41
CA ALA A 82 -0.20 0.93 -7.60
C ALA A 82 -1.62 0.93 -6.99
N LEU A 83 -2.04 2.06 -6.38
CA LEU A 83 -3.36 2.18 -5.76
C LEU A 83 -4.50 2.05 -6.77
N VAL A 84 -4.38 2.66 -7.95
CA VAL A 84 -5.35 2.49 -9.04
C VAL A 84 -5.48 1.02 -9.43
N ALA A 85 -4.35 0.31 -9.54
CA ALA A 85 -4.35 -1.10 -9.87
C ALA A 85 -5.00 -1.97 -8.77
N LEU A 86 -4.73 -1.70 -7.48
CA LEU A 86 -5.40 -2.37 -6.36
C LEU A 86 -6.92 -2.15 -6.39
N HIS A 87 -7.34 -0.89 -6.55
CA HIS A 87 -8.76 -0.54 -6.59
C HIS A 87 -9.48 -1.12 -7.81
N SER A 88 -8.79 -1.31 -8.93
CA SER A 88 -9.36 -2.02 -10.10
C SER A 88 -9.74 -3.48 -9.82
N LYS A 89 -9.21 -4.04 -8.73
CA LYS A 89 -9.51 -5.38 -8.20
C LYS A 89 -10.35 -5.33 -6.92
N SER A 90 -10.92 -4.17 -6.60
CA SER A 90 -11.65 -3.94 -5.35
C SER A 90 -10.80 -4.25 -4.11
N ILE A 91 -9.48 -4.03 -4.14
CA ILE A 91 -8.60 -4.27 -3.00
C ILE A 91 -8.20 -2.94 -2.37
N ILE A 92 -8.36 -2.82 -1.05
CA ILE A 92 -7.84 -1.69 -0.27
C ILE A 92 -6.66 -2.17 0.58
N HIS A 93 -5.54 -1.44 0.55
CA HIS A 93 -4.31 -1.80 1.28
C HIS A 93 -4.45 -1.69 2.81
N ARG A 94 -5.07 -0.60 3.29
CA ARG A 94 -5.31 -0.25 4.71
C ARG A 94 -4.07 0.00 5.59
N ASP A 95 -2.87 -0.36 5.17
CA ASP A 95 -1.62 -0.06 5.89
C ASP A 95 -0.53 0.55 4.98
N LEU A 96 -0.89 1.57 4.20
CA LEU A 96 0.06 2.25 3.34
C LEU A 96 0.88 3.27 4.17
N LYS A 97 2.18 3.00 4.28
CA LYS A 97 3.17 3.83 5.01
C LYS A 97 4.55 3.70 4.36
N PRO A 98 5.51 4.60 4.63
CA PRO A 98 6.84 4.54 4.01
C PRO A 98 7.61 3.21 4.23
N ASP A 99 7.37 2.50 5.34
CA ASP A 99 7.95 1.16 5.57
C ASP A 99 7.44 0.10 4.57
N ASN A 100 6.21 0.27 4.06
CA ASN A 100 5.52 -0.67 3.17
C ASN A 100 5.61 -0.27 1.69
N ILE A 101 6.44 0.73 1.39
CA ILE A 101 6.76 1.18 0.05
C ILE A 101 8.23 0.85 -0.17
N LEU A 102 8.52 -0.17 -0.97
CA LEU A 102 9.87 -0.63 -1.24
C LEU A 102 10.42 0.02 -2.51
N LEU A 103 11.73 0.13 -2.62
CA LEU A 103 12.42 0.72 -3.75
C LEU A 103 13.32 -0.31 -4.42
N VAL A 104 13.25 -0.38 -5.74
CA VAL A 104 14.14 -1.18 -6.59
C VAL A 104 14.99 -0.23 -7.42
N ASN A 105 16.30 -0.24 -7.19
CA ASN A 105 17.27 0.49 -7.98
C ASN A 105 17.40 -0.17 -9.35
N LYS A 106 16.93 0.52 -10.39
CA LYS A 106 17.07 0.08 -11.78
C LYS A 106 18.32 0.64 -12.46
N SER A 107 19.04 1.52 -11.76
CA SER A 107 20.34 2.01 -12.20
C SER A 107 21.47 1.10 -11.74
N ASN A 108 22.64 1.23 -12.37
CA ASN A 108 23.87 0.60 -11.91
C ASN A 108 24.62 1.46 -10.88
N LYS A 109 23.97 2.50 -10.32
CA LYS A 109 24.60 3.37 -9.32
C LYS A 109 24.54 2.72 -7.95
N LEU A 110 25.54 3.02 -7.12
CA LEU A 110 25.49 2.73 -5.69
C LEU A 110 24.28 3.44 -5.06
N LEU A 111 23.65 2.81 -4.06
CA LEU A 111 22.42 3.34 -3.43
C LEU A 111 22.60 4.76 -2.89
N GLU A 112 23.78 5.07 -2.35
CA GLU A 112 24.16 6.41 -1.86
C GLU A 112 24.28 7.47 -2.96
N CYS A 113 24.46 7.06 -4.22
CA CYS A 113 24.55 7.92 -5.40
C CYS A 113 23.26 7.93 -6.23
N ALA A 114 22.29 7.07 -5.90
CA ALA A 114 21.06 6.92 -6.65
C ALA A 114 20.05 7.99 -6.24
N GLY A 115 19.49 8.67 -7.24
CA GLY A 115 18.41 9.63 -7.06
C GLY A 115 17.04 8.99 -7.24
N VAL A 116 15.98 9.76 -7.02
CA VAL A 116 14.59 9.30 -7.20
C VAL A 116 14.31 8.71 -8.58
N ASP A 117 14.93 9.23 -9.63
CA ASP A 117 14.78 8.75 -11.01
C ASP A 117 15.38 7.35 -11.25
N ASP A 118 16.25 6.89 -10.35
CA ASP A 118 16.90 5.59 -10.45
C ASP A 118 16.04 4.46 -9.82
N PHE A 119 14.94 4.81 -9.13
CA PHE A 119 14.13 3.87 -8.35
C PHE A 119 12.73 3.63 -8.92
N ILE A 120 12.34 2.35 -8.93
CA ILE A 120 10.96 1.91 -9.10
C ILE A 120 10.38 1.53 -7.73
N ILE A 121 9.22 2.11 -7.39
CA ILE A 121 8.49 1.81 -6.16
C ILE A 121 7.72 0.49 -6.30
N LYS A 122 7.67 -0.28 -5.21
CA LYS A 122 6.84 -1.47 -5.02
C LYS A 122 6.01 -1.35 -3.74
N VAL A 123 4.69 -1.30 -3.86
CA VAL A 123 3.80 -1.40 -2.69
C VAL A 123 3.79 -2.85 -2.17
N ALA A 124 4.02 -3.01 -0.88
CA ALA A 124 4.20 -4.28 -0.18
C ALA A 124 3.39 -4.35 1.13
N ASP A 125 3.38 -5.52 1.78
CA ASP A 125 2.68 -5.80 3.05
C ASP A 125 1.15 -5.71 2.96
N PHE A 126 0.56 -6.72 2.32
CA PHE A 126 -0.89 -6.86 2.15
C PHE A 126 -1.55 -7.61 3.31
N GLY A 127 -0.87 -7.80 4.45
CA GLY A 127 -1.43 -8.54 5.59
C GLY A 127 -2.73 -7.91 6.10
N LEU A 128 -2.78 -6.58 6.11
CA LEU A 128 -3.96 -5.80 6.47
C LEU A 128 -4.85 -5.44 5.28
N ALA A 129 -4.53 -5.80 4.05
CA ALA A 129 -5.38 -5.47 2.91
C ALA A 129 -6.73 -6.20 2.94
N HIS A 130 -7.69 -5.80 2.10
CA HIS A 130 -9.03 -6.41 2.09
C HIS A 130 -9.72 -6.27 0.73
N PHE A 131 -10.47 -7.29 0.32
CA PHE A 131 -11.39 -7.22 -0.81
C PHE A 131 -12.68 -6.50 -0.42
N VAL A 132 -13.05 -5.47 -1.15
CA VAL A 132 -14.30 -4.74 -0.94
C VAL A 132 -15.40 -5.50 -1.67
N ASP A 133 -16.16 -6.29 -0.93
CA ASP A 133 -17.45 -6.80 -1.38
C ASP A 133 -18.55 -5.79 -1.00
N ASP A 134 -19.64 -5.72 -1.78
CA ASP A 134 -20.77 -4.80 -1.55
C ASP A 134 -21.37 -4.90 -0.12
N GLN A 135 -21.26 -6.07 0.53
CA GLN A 135 -21.71 -6.27 1.93
C GLN A 135 -20.68 -5.82 2.97
N SER A 136 -19.39 -5.72 2.60
CA SER A 136 -18.30 -5.36 3.50
C SER A 136 -18.19 -3.85 3.74
N ILE A 137 -18.71 -3.02 2.82
CA ILE A 137 -18.75 -1.55 2.93
C ILE A 137 -19.56 -1.11 4.17
N LEU A 138 -20.55 -1.91 4.57
CA LEU A 138 -21.36 -1.71 5.78
C LEU A 138 -20.67 -2.21 7.07
N SER A 139 -19.63 -3.05 6.95
CA SER A 139 -18.95 -3.73 8.06
C SER A 139 -17.55 -3.16 8.37
N THR A 140 -17.00 -2.34 7.47
CA THR A 140 -15.70 -1.65 7.60
C THR A 140 -15.67 -0.55 8.68
N SER A 141 -16.73 -0.39 9.48
CA SER A 141 -16.73 0.43 10.69
C SER A 141 -15.92 -0.16 11.84
N THR A 142 -15.33 -1.34 11.67
CA THR A 142 -14.43 -1.95 12.68
C THR A 142 -13.02 -1.39 12.53
N PHE A 143 -12.77 -0.33 13.29
CA PHE A 143 -11.52 0.41 13.41
C PHE A 143 -10.31 -0.51 13.62
N CYS A 144 -9.46 -0.67 12.60
CA CYS A 144 -8.20 -1.40 12.66
C CYS A 144 -7.13 -0.59 11.91
N GLY A 145 -6.47 0.32 12.63
CA GLY A 145 -5.38 1.18 12.14
C GLY A 145 -4.74 1.92 13.30
N THR A 146 -3.49 2.35 13.15
CA THR A 146 -2.76 3.08 14.22
C THR A 146 -3.44 4.45 14.49
N PRO A 147 -3.64 4.88 15.75
CA PRO A 147 -4.52 6.02 16.08
C PRO A 147 -4.12 7.39 15.52
N MET A 148 -2.87 7.55 15.09
CA MET A 148 -2.35 8.83 14.54
C MET A 148 -2.83 9.14 13.12
N TYR A 149 -3.59 8.26 12.46
CA TYR A 149 -3.91 8.33 11.03
C TYR A 149 -5.40 8.56 10.73
N ILE A 150 -6.13 9.30 11.56
CA ILE A 150 -7.59 9.55 11.40
C ILE A 150 -7.81 10.92 10.75
N ALA A 151 -8.54 10.96 9.62
CA ALA A 151 -8.97 12.21 8.97
C ALA A 151 -10.19 12.84 9.70
N PRO A 152 -10.31 14.17 9.73
CA PRO A 152 -11.27 14.90 10.58
C PRO A 152 -12.74 14.67 10.23
N GLU A 153 -13.07 14.12 9.05
CA GLU A 153 -14.44 13.69 8.71
C GLU A 153 -14.98 12.52 9.56
N GLY A 154 -14.16 11.92 10.44
CA GLY A 154 -14.60 10.94 11.43
C GLY A 154 -15.61 11.47 12.47
N SER A 155 -15.89 12.78 12.47
CA SER A 155 -16.95 13.40 13.25
C SER A 155 -17.86 14.22 12.34
N SER A 156 -19.03 13.67 12.05
CA SER A 156 -20.19 14.35 11.42
C SER A 156 -19.96 15.02 10.07
N LEU A 157 -20.08 14.29 8.96
CA LEU A 157 -20.53 14.92 7.72
C LEU A 157 -21.44 13.97 6.92
N ASP A 158 -22.62 14.48 6.59
CA ASP A 158 -23.77 13.80 6.01
C ASP A 158 -23.53 13.42 4.54
N LEU A 159 -22.92 12.24 4.34
CA LEU A 159 -22.60 11.63 3.03
C LEU A 159 -23.84 11.42 2.14
N THR A 160 -25.04 11.48 2.72
CA THR A 160 -26.32 11.25 2.06
C THR A 160 -26.67 12.30 1.00
N LYS A 161 -26.13 13.52 1.11
CA LYS A 161 -26.35 14.58 0.10
C LYS A 161 -25.46 14.48 -1.13
N ALA A 162 -24.28 13.87 -1.03
CA ALA A 162 -23.37 13.68 -2.17
C ALA A 162 -23.81 12.52 -3.10
N LEU A 163 -24.59 11.57 -2.57
CA LEU A 163 -25.04 10.37 -3.27
C LEU A 163 -26.09 10.61 -4.37
N ARG A 164 -26.69 11.82 -4.47
CA ARG A 164 -27.83 12.06 -5.38
C ARG A 164 -27.47 12.47 -6.82
N LEU A 165 -26.19 12.58 -7.18
CA LEU A 165 -25.75 13.11 -8.48
C LEU A 165 -25.02 12.12 -9.41
N GLY A 166 -25.15 10.81 -9.20
CA GLY A 166 -24.97 9.84 -10.30
C GLY A 166 -23.61 9.87 -11.02
N LEU A 167 -22.51 9.84 -10.28
CA LEU A 167 -21.17 9.59 -10.82
C LEU A 167 -20.51 8.46 -10.01
N HIS A 168 -20.52 7.25 -10.58
CA HIS A 168 -19.88 6.06 -10.01
C HIS A 168 -18.35 6.19 -9.85
N SER A 169 -17.75 7.29 -10.29
CA SER A 169 -16.32 7.61 -10.19
C SER A 169 -15.93 8.43 -8.96
N LEU A 170 -16.88 8.94 -8.15
CA LEU A 170 -16.59 9.86 -7.02
C LEU A 170 -16.55 9.21 -5.64
N GLN A 171 -16.90 7.92 -5.48
CA GLN A 171 -16.66 7.19 -4.22
C GLN A 171 -15.16 6.98 -3.93
N PHE A 172 -14.30 7.19 -4.93
CA PHE A 172 -12.85 6.99 -4.84
C PHE A 172 -12.09 8.20 -4.26
N LEU A 173 -12.68 9.40 -4.31
CA LEU A 173 -12.00 10.64 -3.92
C LEU A 173 -11.70 10.75 -2.42
N PRO A 174 -12.61 10.40 -1.49
CA PRO A 174 -12.29 10.45 -0.05
C PRO A 174 -11.18 9.48 0.35
N PHE A 175 -11.17 8.26 -0.22
CA PHE A 175 -10.15 7.25 0.06
C PHE A 175 -8.80 7.55 -0.57
N LEU A 176 -8.79 8.09 -1.79
CA LEU A 176 -7.59 8.58 -2.44
C LEU A 176 -7.02 9.76 -1.65
N VAL A 177 -7.86 10.71 -1.21
CA VAL A 177 -7.43 11.83 -0.35
C VAL A 177 -6.90 11.32 0.99
N PHE A 178 -7.47 10.28 1.60
CA PHE A 178 -6.96 9.69 2.84
C PHE A 178 -5.57 9.04 2.69
N HIS A 179 -5.39 8.15 1.71
CA HIS A 179 -4.08 7.51 1.46
C HIS A 179 -3.05 8.55 0.99
N PHE A 180 -3.47 9.50 0.16
CA PHE A 180 -2.61 10.60 -0.23
C PHE A 180 -2.26 11.46 0.98
N HIS A 181 -3.19 11.84 1.86
CA HIS A 181 -2.92 12.68 3.03
C HIS A 181 -1.92 12.04 4.00
N VAL A 182 -2.02 10.73 4.24
CA VAL A 182 -1.09 10.00 5.13
C VAL A 182 0.33 9.96 4.56
N VAL A 183 0.47 9.66 3.26
CA VAL A 183 1.76 9.69 2.57
C VAL A 183 2.28 11.13 2.47
N PHE A 184 1.39 12.09 2.22
CA PHE A 184 1.69 13.51 2.06
C PHE A 184 2.13 14.18 3.35
N GLN A 185 1.59 13.81 4.52
CA GLN A 185 2.11 14.30 5.80
C GLN A 185 3.56 13.88 6.04
N HIS A 186 3.96 12.67 5.63
CA HIS A 186 5.36 12.26 5.75
C HIS A 186 6.27 12.99 4.76
N PHE A 187 5.82 13.24 3.53
CA PHE A 187 6.58 14.04 2.56
C PHE A 187 6.64 15.54 2.91
N LEU A 188 5.60 16.10 3.54
CA LEU A 188 5.57 17.49 4.02
C LEU A 188 6.60 17.76 5.12
N VAL A 189 7.04 16.74 5.87
CA VAL A 189 8.10 16.86 6.88
C VAL A 189 9.50 16.91 6.24
N VAL A 190 9.60 16.52 4.96
CA VAL A 190 10.86 16.38 4.18
C VAL A 190 10.95 17.47 3.08
N LEU A 191 9.96 18.37 3.01
CA LEU A 191 9.96 19.60 2.19
C LEU A 191 10.48 20.78 3.02
#